data_AF-A0A397SSC0-F1
#
_entry.id   AF-A0A397SSC0-F1
#
_cell.length_a   1.000
_cell.length_b   1.000
_cell.length_c   1.000
_cell.angle_alpha   90.00
_cell.angle_beta   90.00
_cell.angle_gamma   90.00
#
_symmetry.space_group_name_H-M   'P 1'
#
loop_
_entity.id
_entity.type
_entity.pdbx_description
1 polymer ?
#
loop_
_entity_poly.entity_id
_entity_poly.type
_entity_poly.pdbx_seq_one_letter_code
_entity_poly.pdbx_strand_id
1 'polypeptide(L)' 'MELENANDENSFDPTPKLKSSPIPIKFVSFNEKDDKCIYCGVKYTETIIGRATQKTKYCKKCLSRYITDITDNDIYLD' A
#
# COMPACT_ATOMS: atom_id res chain seq x y z
N MET A 1 -4.10 -35.56 -26.70
CA MET A 1 -3.54 -35.81 -25.36
C MET A 1 -4.25 -34.85 -24.44
N GLU A 2 -5.24 -35.38 -23.74
CA GLU A 2 -6.01 -34.65 -22.74
C GLU A 2 -5.07 -34.35 -21.57
N LEU A 3 -5.01 -33.08 -21.16
CA LEU A 3 -4.33 -32.68 -19.95
C LEU A 3 -5.43 -32.39 -18.92
N GLU A 4 -5.96 -33.46 -18.33
CA GLU A 4 -6.78 -33.32 -17.13
C GLU A 4 -5.90 -33.30 -15.88
N ASN A 5 -6.33 -32.46 -14.94
CA ASN A 5 -6.10 -32.50 -13.50
C ASN A 5 -4.83 -31.85 -12.93
N ALA A 6 -4.99 -30.59 -12.51
CA ALA A 6 -4.92 -30.30 -11.08
C ALA A 6 -5.92 -29.18 -10.77
N ASN A 7 -6.94 -29.52 -9.99
CA ASN A 7 -7.83 -28.53 -9.38
C ASN A 7 -6.97 -27.62 -8.49
N ASP A 8 -6.76 -26.37 -8.93
CA ASP A 8 -6.15 -25.28 -8.15
C ASP A 8 -7.10 -24.81 -7.02
N GLU A 9 -7.83 -25.73 -6.39
CA GLU A 9 -8.77 -25.43 -5.29
C GLU A 9 -8.08 -25.24 -3.93
N ASN A 10 -6.75 -25.31 -3.87
CA ASN A 10 -6.01 -25.07 -2.64
C ASN A 10 -5.04 -23.89 -2.80
N SER A 11 -5.55 -22.75 -3.27
CA SER A 11 -4.89 -21.48 -3.00
C SER A 11 -5.03 -21.20 -1.51
N PHE A 12 -4.04 -21.66 -0.74
CA PHE A 12 -3.93 -21.36 0.67
C PHE A 12 -3.74 -19.86 0.79
N ASP A 13 -4.80 -19.11 1.08
CA ASP A 13 -4.69 -17.70 1.46
C ASP A 13 -4.05 -17.69 2.86
N PRO A 14 -2.77 -17.31 3.01
CA PRO A 14 -2.08 -17.34 4.29
C PRO A 14 -2.66 -16.31 5.28
N THR A 15 -3.53 -15.42 4.81
CA THR A 15 -4.07 -14.29 5.56
C THR A 15 -5.55 -14.07 5.26
N PRO A 16 -6.43 -15.06 5.52
CA PRO A 16 -7.85 -15.00 5.16
C PRO A 16 -8.65 -13.95 5.95
N LYS A 17 -8.04 -13.37 6.99
CA LYS A 17 -8.59 -12.28 7.80
C LYS A 17 -8.09 -10.89 7.38
N LEU A 18 -7.04 -10.82 6.57
CA LEU A 18 -6.59 -9.53 6.03
C LEU A 18 -7.39 -9.28 4.76
N LYS A 19 -8.48 -8.52 4.87
CA LYS A 19 -9.04 -7.89 3.68
C LYS A 19 -7.92 -7.01 3.11
N SER A 20 -7.46 -7.34 1.90
CA SER A 20 -6.54 -6.47 1.20
C SER A 20 -7.20 -5.10 1.09
N SER A 21 -6.46 -4.04 1.40
CA SER A 21 -6.97 -2.72 1.10
C SER A 21 -7.22 -2.67 -0.41
N PRO A 22 -8.42 -2.28 -0.88
CA PRO A 22 -8.71 -2.26 -2.31
C PRO A 22 -7.78 -1.33 -3.07
N ILE A 23 -7.11 -0.41 -2.35
CA ILE A 23 -6.15 0.54 -2.89
C ILE A 23 -4.78 0.25 -2.26
N PRO A 24 -3.77 -0.16 -3.05
CA PRO A 24 -2.43 -0.34 -2.53
C PRO A 24 -1.84 0.97 -1.97
N ILE A 25 -1.12 0.88 -0.84
CA ILE A 25 -0.40 2.01 -0.26
C ILE A 25 0.80 2.36 -1.15
N LYS A 26 0.62 3.39 -1.96
CA LYS A 26 1.59 3.86 -2.95
C LYS A 26 2.33 5.13 -2.51
N PHE A 27 1.82 5.83 -1.50
CA PHE A 27 2.35 7.14 -1.11
C PHE A 27 3.54 7.08 -0.13
N VAL A 28 4.00 5.91 0.28
CA VAL A 28 5.17 5.72 1.17
C VAL A 28 6.38 5.31 0.34
N SER A 29 7.56 5.88 0.63
CA SER A 29 8.82 5.39 0.07
C SER A 29 9.60 4.60 1.12
N PHE A 30 10.14 3.46 0.68
CA PHE A 30 11.06 2.62 1.44
C PHE A 30 12.53 2.88 1.09
N ASN A 31 12.79 3.66 0.05
CA ASN A 31 14.13 4.03 -0.37
C ASN A 31 14.47 5.44 0.13
N GLU A 32 15.45 5.54 1.01
CA GLU A 32 15.90 6.81 1.55
C GLU A 32 16.42 7.78 0.48
N LYS A 33 16.87 7.26 -0.67
CA LYS A 33 17.34 8.10 -1.79
C LYS A 33 16.22 8.71 -2.63
N ASP A 34 14.97 8.34 -2.38
CA ASP A 34 13.86 8.93 -3.12
C ASP A 34 13.56 10.33 -2.59
N ASP A 35 13.74 11.34 -3.43
CA ASP A 35 13.38 12.73 -3.10
C ASP A 35 11.97 13.08 -3.58
N LYS A 36 11.52 12.47 -4.67
CA LYS A 36 10.23 12.74 -5.31
C LYS A 36 9.37 11.49 -5.32
N CYS A 37 8.08 11.70 -5.10
CA CYS A 37 7.08 10.65 -5.16
C CYS A 37 7.06 9.98 -6.54
N ILE A 38 7.27 8.67 -6.57
CA ILE A 38 7.30 7.89 -7.82
C ILE A 38 5.96 7.91 -8.57
N TYR A 39 4.86 8.27 -7.87
CA TYR A 39 3.52 8.31 -8.45
C TYR A 39 3.11 9.69 -8.98
N CYS A 40 3.55 10.78 -8.35
CA CYS A 40 3.08 12.13 -8.73
C CYS A 40 4.18 13.18 -8.92
N GLY A 41 5.45 12.80 -8.72
CA GLY A 41 6.61 13.69 -8.88
C GLY A 41 6.79 14.76 -7.81
N VAL A 42 5.85 14.91 -6.87
CA VAL A 42 5.94 15.87 -5.76
C VAL A 42 6.97 15.40 -4.74
N LYS A 43 7.72 16.33 -4.14
CA LYS A 43 8.72 16.02 -3.10
C LYS A 43 8.09 15.22 -1.95
N TYR A 44 8.79 14.19 -1.50
CA TYR A 44 8.41 13.46 -0.30
C TYR A 44 8.49 14.36 0.95
N THR A 45 7.60 14.11 1.91
CA THR A 45 7.72 14.62 3.27
C THR A 45 8.44 13.57 4.10
N GLU A 46 9.48 13.99 4.82
CA GLU A 46 10.09 13.18 5.86
C GLU A 46 9.35 13.38 7.17
N THR A 47 9.07 12.29 7.87
CA THR A 47 8.63 12.31 9.26
C THR A 47 9.44 11.31 10.06
N ILE A 48 9.72 11.66 11.31
CA ILE A 48 10.35 10.75 12.26
C ILE A 48 9.23 9.91 12.85
N ILE A 49 9.26 8.59 12.63
CA ILE A 49 8.31 7.66 13.24
C ILE A 49 9.10 6.64 14.04
N GLY A 50 8.86 6.54 15.35
CA GLY A 50 9.56 5.61 16.26
C GLY A 50 10.78 6.21 16.98
N ARG A 51 11.66 5.35 17.51
CA ARG A 51 12.97 5.80 18.06
C ARG A 51 13.66 6.60 16.98
N ALA A 52 14.21 7.77 17.34
CA ALA A 52 14.58 8.90 16.49
C ALA A 52 15.55 8.64 15.31
N THR A 53 15.87 7.38 15.00
CA THR A 53 16.82 6.93 14.00
C THR A 53 16.18 6.53 12.66
N GLN A 54 14.85 6.41 12.56
CA GLN A 54 14.18 6.02 11.31
C GLN A 54 13.31 7.14 10.73
N LYS A 55 13.72 7.65 9.57
CA LYS A 55 12.95 8.63 8.80
C LYS A 55 12.07 7.89 7.80
N THR A 56 10.76 8.04 7.93
CA THR A 56 9.81 7.54 6.94
C THR A 56 9.48 8.65 5.97
N LYS A 57 9.56 8.36 4.66
CA LYS A 57 9.21 9.29 3.59
C LYS A 57 7.80 8.98 3.07
N TYR A 58 6.94 9.98 2.99
CA TYR A 58 5.58 9.83 2.46
C TYR A 58 5.13 11.06 1.66
N CYS A 59 4.28 10.86 0.66
CA CYS A 59 3.78 11.93 -0.20
C CYS A 59 2.45 12.44 0.35
N LYS A 60 2.44 13.64 0.93
CA LYS A 60 1.22 14.27 1.49
C LYS A 60 0.07 14.33 0.48
N LYS A 61 0.35 14.73 -0.77
CA LYS A 61 -0.67 14.84 -1.83
C LYS A 61 -1.34 13.49 -2.12
N CYS A 62 -0.54 12.43 -2.26
CA CYS A 62 -1.06 11.10 -2.52
C CYS A 62 -1.74 10.50 -1.29
N LEU A 63 -1.28 10.80 -0.07
CA LEU A 63 -1.97 10.42 1.17
C LEU A 63 -3.36 11.06 1.25
N SER A 64 -3.49 12.37 0.99
CA SER A 64 -4.79 13.05 1.00
C SER A 64 -5.76 12.45 -0.02
N ARG A 65 -5.27 12.13 -1.23
CA ARG A 65 -6.07 11.43 -2.25
C ARG A 65 -6.50 10.06 -1.77
N TYR A 66 -5.56 9.27 -1.24
CA TYR A 66 -5.86 7.95 -0.69
C TYR A 66 -6.94 8.01 0.38
N ILE A 67 -6.85 8.94 1.35
CA ILE A 67 -7.87 9.12 2.39
C ILE A 67 -9.23 9.46 1.77
N THR A 68 -9.26 10.37 0.79
CA THR A 68 -10.50 10.76 0.08
C THR A 68 -11.11 9.56 -0.65
N ASP A 69 -10.27 8.82 -1.38
CA ASP A 69 -10.69 7.65 -2.15
C ASP A 69 -11.21 6.52 -1.25
N ILE A 70 -10.67 6.34 -0.03
CA ILE A 70 -11.19 5.31 0.89
C ILE A 70 -12.45 5.77 1.63
N THR A 71 -12.60 7.07 1.93
CA THR A 71 -13.80 7.60 2.58
C THR A 71 -15.00 7.65 1.64
N ASP A 72 -14.76 7.89 0.34
CA ASP A 72 -15.82 7.87 -0.68
C ASP A 72 -16.27 6.43 -1.02
N ASN A 73 -15.48 5.41 -0.68
CA ASN A 73 -15.75 4.01 -0.99
C ASN A 73 -16.31 3.18 0.17
N ASP A 74 -16.67 3.80 1.31
CA ASP A 74 -17.26 3.14 2.49
C ASP A 74 -16.57 1.81 2.85
N ILE A 75 -15.23 1.80 2.75
CA ILE A 75 -14.41 0.63 3.06
C ILE A 75 -14.37 0.56 4.59
N TYR A 76 -15.22 -0.28 5.15
CA TYR A 76 -15.16 -0.66 6.57
C TYR A 76 -13.72 -1.02 6.94
N LEU A 77 -13.09 -0.12 7.69
CA LEU A 77 -11.80 -0.33 8.34
C LEU A 77 -12.05 -1.19 9.59
N ASP A 78 -12.27 -2.49 9.39
CA ASP A 78 -12.18 -3.53 10.43
C ASP A 78 -10.73 -3.95 10.65
#